data_AF-A0A452ZX53-F1
#
_entry.id   AF-A0A452ZX53-F1
#
_cell.length_a   1.000
_cell.length_b   1.000
_cell.length_c   1.000
_cell.angle_alpha   90.00
_cell.angle_beta   90.00
_cell.angle_gamma   90.00
#
_symmetry.space_group_name_H-M   'P 1'
#
loop_
_entity.id
_entity.type
_entity.pdbx_description
1 polymer ?
#
loop_
_entity_poly.entity_id
_entity_poly.type
_entity_poly.pdbx_seq_one_letter_code
_entity_poly.pdbx_strand_id
1 'polypeptide(L)'
;MLMKHSAENHGIKGFDGGDTVDPTSLLTEECDVLIPAALGGVINKDNADAIKAKYNIKAANHPTDPEADEILAKKRVLILPDILPNSGGVVVSYFEWVQNI
;
A
#
# COMPACT_ATOMS: atom_id res chain seq x y z
N MET A 1 10.43 -11.01 -13.50
CA MET A 1 9.41 -11.47 -14.47
C MET A 1 8.26 -10.47 -14.53
N LEU A 2 7.51 -10.23 -13.45
CA LEU A 2 6.44 -9.20 -13.41
C LEU A 2 6.91 -7.78 -13.78
N MET A 3 8.05 -7.33 -13.23
CA MET A 3 8.60 -6.00 -13.56
C MET A 3 8.93 -5.84 -15.05
N LYS A 4 9.39 -6.90 -15.70
CA LYS A 4 9.68 -6.89 -17.14
C LYS A 4 8.38 -6.76 -17.94
N HIS A 5 7.38 -7.57 -17.62
CA HIS A 5 6.04 -7.49 -18.23
C HIS A 5 5.45 -6.09 -18.10
N SER A 6 5.51 -5.50 -16.90
CA SER A 6 4.98 -4.16 -16.65
C SER A 6 5.70 -3.06 -17.44
N ALA A 7 7.01 -3.19 -17.64
CA ALA A 7 7.79 -2.23 -18.42
C ALA A 7 7.45 -2.32 -19.92
N GLU A 8 7.22 -3.53 -20.44
CA GLU A 8 6.90 -3.78 -21.85
C GLU A 8 5.44 -3.46 -22.20
N ASN A 9 4.51 -3.66 -21.25
CA ASN A 9 3.06 -3.56 -21.49
C ASN A 9 2.39 -2.37 -20.79
N HIS A 10 3.17 -1.52 -20.11
CA HIS A 10 2.67 -0.37 -19.32
C HIS A 10 1.60 -0.71 -18.28
N GLY A 11 1.71 -1.91 -17.68
CA GLY A 11 0.80 -2.38 -16.66
C GLY A 11 0.92 -3.89 -16.44
N ILE A 12 0.17 -4.39 -15.46
CA ILE A 12 0.24 -5.80 -15.04
C ILE A 12 -0.83 -6.70 -15.69
N LYS A 13 -1.76 -6.11 -16.47
CA LYS A 13 -2.83 -6.87 -17.12
C LYS A 13 -2.25 -7.88 -18.11
N GLY A 14 -2.79 -9.10 -18.10
CA GLY A 14 -2.33 -10.18 -18.98
C GLY A 14 -1.00 -10.81 -18.58
N PHE A 15 -0.49 -10.54 -17.37
CA PHE A 15 0.63 -11.28 -16.80
C PHE A 15 0.22 -12.73 -16.52
N ASP A 16 0.99 -13.70 -17.01
CA ASP A 16 0.70 -15.14 -16.94
C ASP A 16 1.22 -15.81 -15.66
N GLY A 17 2.08 -15.13 -14.91
CA GLY A 17 2.64 -15.63 -13.65
C GLY A 17 1.73 -15.45 -12.43
N GLY A 18 0.44 -15.16 -12.62
CA GLY A 18 -0.53 -15.02 -11.54
C GLY A 18 -1.97 -14.99 -12.06
N ASP A 19 -2.91 -15.13 -11.13
CA ASP A 19 -4.34 -15.07 -11.45
C ASP A 19 -4.82 -13.63 -11.64
N THR A 20 -5.80 -13.46 -12.52
CA THR A 20 -6.47 -12.17 -12.67
C THR A 20 -7.38 -11.94 -11.47
N VAL A 21 -7.26 -10.78 -10.84
CA VAL A 21 -8.08 -10.36 -9.69
C VAL A 21 -8.99 -9.20 -10.11
N ASP A 22 -10.18 -9.14 -9.53
CA ASP A 22 -11.06 -7.97 -9.67
C ASP A 22 -10.40 -6.76 -8.99
N PRO A 23 -10.16 -5.65 -9.71
CA PRO A 23 -9.60 -4.44 -9.11
C PRO A 23 -10.36 -3.94 -7.88
N THR A 24 -11.67 -4.21 -7.80
CA THR A 24 -12.50 -3.77 -6.68
C THR A 24 -12.37 -4.66 -5.44
N SER A 25 -11.95 -5.92 -5.58
CA SER A 25 -11.73 -6.84 -4.46
C SER A 25 -10.29 -6.82 -3.93
N LEU A 26 -9.34 -6.28 -4.70
CA LEU A 26 -7.91 -6.37 -4.41
C LEU A 26 -7.52 -5.96 -2.98
N LEU A 27 -8.11 -4.89 -2.44
CA LEU A 27 -7.80 -4.40 -1.08
C LEU A 27 -8.38 -5.28 0.04
N THR A 28 -9.36 -6.12 -0.28
CA THR A 28 -10.11 -6.95 0.67
C THR A 28 -9.80 -8.45 0.54
N GLU A 29 -8.90 -8.79 -0.39
CA GLU A 29 -8.35 -10.13 -0.53
C GLU A 29 -7.67 -10.61 0.76
N GLU A 30 -7.68 -11.93 0.94
CA GLU A 30 -7.03 -12.53 2.10
C GLU A 30 -5.51 -12.39 1.99
N CYS A 31 -4.92 -11.67 2.95
CA CYS A 31 -3.49 -11.50 3.07
C CYS A 31 -3.10 -11.24 4.53
N ASP A 32 -1.86 -11.47 4.89
CA ASP A 32 -1.35 -11.05 6.21
C ASP A 32 -1.00 -9.55 6.20
N VAL A 33 -0.40 -9.07 5.11
CA VAL A 33 0.15 -7.72 4.99
C VAL A 33 -0.43 -7.03 3.76
N LEU A 34 -1.09 -5.89 3.98
CA LEU A 34 -1.59 -5.00 2.94
C LEU A 34 -0.69 -3.76 2.84
N ILE A 35 -0.24 -3.44 1.63
CA ILE A 35 0.68 -2.32 1.35
C ILE A 35 0.05 -1.39 0.28
N PRO A 36 -0.78 -0.41 0.67
CA PRO A 36 -1.26 0.60 -0.28
C PRO A 36 -0.12 1.56 -0.67
N ALA A 37 0.31 1.48 -1.93
CA ALA A 37 1.49 2.17 -2.47
C ALA A 37 1.22 2.94 -3.78
N ALA A 38 -0.03 3.27 -4.08
CA ALA A 38 -0.43 3.91 -5.33
C ALA A 38 -1.02 5.31 -5.12
N LEU A 39 -2.28 5.39 -4.70
CA LEU A 39 -3.02 6.64 -4.52
C LEU A 39 -3.45 6.83 -3.05
N GLY A 40 -3.71 8.08 -2.67
CA GLY A 40 -4.33 8.43 -1.39
C GLY A 40 -5.82 8.07 -1.36
N GLY A 41 -6.38 7.88 -0.16
CA GLY A 41 -7.82 7.67 0.06
C GLY A 41 -8.40 6.36 -0.48
N VAL A 42 -7.55 5.38 -0.80
CA VAL A 42 -8.00 4.09 -1.36
C VAL A 42 -8.64 3.19 -0.31
N ILE A 43 -8.33 3.40 0.97
CA ILE A 43 -9.00 2.75 2.09
C ILE A 43 -9.86 3.80 2.82
N ASN A 44 -11.17 3.60 2.82
CA ASN A 44 -12.16 4.54 3.34
C ASN A 44 -13.27 3.79 4.11
N LYS A 45 -14.26 4.50 4.65
CA LYS A 45 -15.34 3.87 5.43
C LYS A 45 -16.09 2.76 4.70
N ASP A 46 -16.15 2.81 3.37
CA ASP A 46 -16.95 1.90 2.56
C ASP A 46 -16.27 0.53 2.39
N ASN A 47 -14.94 0.47 2.50
CA ASN A 47 -14.17 -0.77 2.31
C ASN A 47 -13.34 -1.24 3.52
N ALA A 48 -13.11 -0.39 4.52
CA ALA A 48 -12.27 -0.73 5.68
C ALA A 48 -12.79 -1.95 6.47
N ASP A 49 -14.12 -2.11 6.53
CA ASP A 49 -14.74 -3.26 7.21
C ASP A 49 -14.51 -4.58 6.47
N ALA A 50 -14.28 -4.54 5.15
CA ALA A 50 -14.00 -5.73 4.35
C ALA A 50 -12.52 -6.13 4.34
N ILE A 51 -11.60 -5.29 4.83
CA ILE A 51 -10.16 -5.60 4.87
C ILE A 51 -9.87 -6.76 5.82
N LYS A 52 -9.16 -7.78 5.32
CA LYS A 52 -8.81 -8.99 6.08
C LYS A 52 -7.38 -9.01 6.60
N ALA A 53 -6.57 -8.02 6.20
CA ALA A 53 -5.16 -7.95 6.54
C ALA A 53 -4.92 -7.80 8.04
N LYS A 54 -3.85 -8.43 8.54
CA LYS A 54 -3.39 -8.28 9.94
C LYS A 54 -2.53 -7.03 10.11
N TYR A 55 -1.85 -6.63 9.04
CA TYR A 55 -0.97 -5.47 8.99
C TYR A 55 -1.34 -4.57 7.82
N ASN A 56 -1.49 -3.26 8.08
CA ASN A 56 -1.66 -2.23 7.06
C ASN A 56 -0.42 -1.32 7.05
N ILE A 57 0.41 -1.41 6.00
CA ILE A 57 1.65 -0.66 5.85
C ILE A 57 1.43 0.46 4.82
N LYS A 58 1.24 1.68 5.29
CA LYS A 58 0.94 2.83 4.44
C LYS A 58 2.19 3.31 3.70
N ALA A 59 2.36 2.91 2.44
CA ALA A 59 3.52 3.29 1.64
C ALA A 59 3.27 4.50 0.73
N ALA A 60 2.02 4.77 0.36
CA ALA A 60 1.63 6.03 -0.26
C ALA A 60 1.43 7.13 0.81
N ASN A 61 1.26 8.39 0.37
CA ASN A 61 0.83 9.47 1.24
C ASN A 61 -0.69 9.41 1.43
N HIS A 62 -1.15 9.38 2.67
CA HIS A 62 -2.56 9.34 3.04
C HIS A 62 -3.39 8.25 2.32
N PRO A 63 -2.96 6.97 2.25
CA PRO A 63 -3.72 5.91 1.57
C PRO A 63 -4.99 5.49 2.29
N THR A 64 -5.16 5.90 3.55
CA THR A 64 -6.27 5.50 4.42
C THR A 64 -6.88 6.75 5.05
N ASP A 65 -8.19 6.90 4.93
CA ASP A 65 -8.93 7.99 5.56
C ASP A 65 -8.98 7.80 7.08
N PRO A 66 -9.08 8.89 7.88
CA PRO A 66 -9.11 8.80 9.35
C PRO A 66 -10.20 7.87 9.90
N GLU A 67 -11.39 7.90 9.29
CA GLU A 67 -12.52 7.04 9.66
C GLU A 67 -12.22 5.55 9.40
N ALA A 68 -11.46 5.24 8.35
CA ALA A 68 -11.04 3.88 8.06
C ALA A 68 -9.97 3.39 9.04
N ASP A 69 -9.05 4.25 9.47
CA ASP A 69 -8.09 3.91 10.52
C ASP A 69 -8.78 3.50 11.82
N GLU A 70 -9.85 4.20 12.21
CA GLU A 70 -10.63 3.84 13.39
C GLU A 70 -11.28 2.45 13.25
N ILE A 71 -11.81 2.13 12.07
CA ILE A 71 -12.41 0.82 11.79
C ILE A 71 -11.33 -0.28 11.86
N LEU A 72 -10.19 -0.08 11.21
CA LEU A 72 -9.07 -1.03 11.19
C LEU A 72 -8.48 -1.24 12.59
N ALA A 73 -8.34 -0.17 13.38
CA ALA A 73 -7.87 -0.25 14.76
C ALA A 73 -8.84 -1.05 15.64
N LYS A 74 -10.16 -0.86 15.52
CA LYS A 74 -11.19 -1.66 16.22
C LYS A 74 -11.12 -3.14 15.84
N LYS A 75 -10.76 -3.43 14.59
CA LYS A 75 -10.52 -4.79 14.08
C LYS A 75 -9.15 -5.37 14.46
N ARG A 76 -8.35 -4.64 15.24
CA ARG A 76 -7.00 -5.04 15.68
C ARG A 76 -6.02 -5.25 14.53
N VAL A 77 -6.24 -4.56 13.40
CA VAL A 77 -5.23 -4.46 12.35
C VAL A 77 -4.11 -3.57 12.85
N LEU A 78 -2.86 -4.03 12.76
CA LEU A 78 -1.71 -3.20 13.10
C LEU A 78 -1.45 -2.23 11.94
N ILE A 79 -1.46 -0.93 12.24
CA ILE A 79 -1.30 0.13 11.26
C ILE A 79 0.09 0.74 11.41
N LEU A 80 0.89 0.71 10.34
CA LEU A 80 2.13 1.45 10.25
C LEU A 80 1.87 2.78 9.51
N PRO A 81 1.96 3.94 10.19
CA PRO A 81 1.56 5.23 9.64
C PRO A 81 2.51 5.67 8.53
N ASP A 82 1.99 6.34 7.49
CA ASP A 82 2.71 6.66 6.26
C ASP A 82 4.06 7.35 6.45
N ILE A 83 4.16 8.23 7.45
CA ILE A 83 5.40 8.93 7.81
C ILE A 83 6.60 7.99 8.07
N LEU A 84 6.38 6.71 8.40
CA LEU A 84 7.48 5.75 8.62
C LEU A 84 7.83 4.95 7.36
N PRO A 85 6.93 4.17 6.71
CA PRO A 85 7.30 3.29 5.60
C PRO A 85 7.82 4.02 4.37
N ASN A 86 7.31 5.23 4.11
CA ASN A 86 7.69 5.99 2.92
C ASN A 86 8.88 6.94 3.15
N SER A 87 9.40 7.01 4.38
CA SER A 87 10.48 7.93 4.78
C SER A 87 11.85 7.63 4.16
N GLY A 88 12.02 6.46 3.52
CA GLY A 88 13.30 6.06 2.95
C GLY A 88 13.90 7.08 1.99
N GLY A 89 13.07 7.75 1.18
CA GLY A 89 13.53 8.83 0.30
C GLY A 89 14.10 10.02 1.08
N VAL A 90 13.41 10.46 2.13
CA VAL A 90 13.84 11.56 2.99
C VAL A 90 15.15 11.22 3.71
N VAL A 91 15.27 9.99 4.22
CA VAL A 91 16.48 9.51 4.90
C VAL A 91 17.67 9.49 3.95
N VAL A 92 17.50 8.99 2.72
CA VAL A 92 18.58 8.95 1.73
C VAL A 92 18.96 10.36 1.26
N SER A 93 18.00 11.26 1.06
CA SER A 93 18.28 12.67 0.76
C SER A 93 19.06 13.37 1.89
N TYR A 94 18.78 13.02 3.14
CA TYR A 94 19.60 13.49 4.27
C TYR A 94 21.05 12.97 4.18
N PHE A 95 21.25 11.69 3.87
CA PHE A 95 22.60 11.15 3.68
C PHE A 95 23.33 11.77 2.49
N GLU A 96 22.62 12.09 1.41
CA GLU A 96 23.18 12.83 0.28
C GLU A 96 23.63 14.23 0.71
N TRP A 97 22.80 14.96 1.46
CA TRP A 97 23.16 16.27 2.00
C TRP A 97 24.41 16.20 2.89
N VAL A 98 24.49 15.23 3.80
CA VAL A 98 25.65 15.05 4.69
C VAL A 98 26.93 14.72 3.90
N GLN A 99 26.86 13.91 2.85
CA GLN A 99 28.04 13.54 2.05
C GLN A 99 28.56 14.68 1.16
N ASN A 100 27.72 15.67 0.86
CA ASN A 100 28.07 16.84 0.06
C ASN A 100 28.61 18.02 0.90
N ILE A 101 28.70 17.86 2.23
CA ILE A 101 29.39 18.79 3.15
C ILE A 101 30.85 18.38 3.30
#